data_AF-G9YEG9-F1
#
_entry.id   AF-G9YEG9-F1
#
_cell.length_a   1.000
_cell.length_b   1.000
_cell.length_c   1.000
_cell.angle_alpha   90.00
_cell.angle_beta   90.00
_cell.angle_gamma   90.00
#
_symmetry.space_group_name_H-M   'P 1'
#
loop_
_entity.id
_entity.type
_entity.pdbx_description
1 polymer ?
#
loop_
_entity_poly.entity_id
_entity_poly.type
_entity_poly.pdbx_seq_one_letter_code
_entity_poly.pdbx_strand_id
1 'polypeptide(L)' 'MKEVYRLHKAELSDGYDLVLIGRSRLKNGRYADAERAILNLFEQAGILRKK' A
#
# COMPACT_ATOMS: atom_id res chain seq x y z
N MET A 1 6.74 2.83 -4.23
CA MET A 1 5.57 3.42 -3.53
C MET A 1 4.43 3.74 -4.50
N LYS A 2 4.58 4.73 -5.40
CA LYS A 2 3.51 5.07 -6.37
C LYS A 2 3.09 3.89 -7.25
N GLU A 3 4.06 3.04 -7.62
CA GLU A 3 3.80 1.88 -8.47
C GLU A 3 2.94 0.81 -7.80
N VAL A 4 3.19 0.51 -6.52
CA VAL A 4 2.37 -0.43 -5.74
C VAL A 4 0.91 0.06 -5.69
N TYR A 5 0.71 1.36 -5.43
CA TYR A 5 -0.64 1.94 -5.47
C TYR A 5 -1.28 1.79 -6.85
N ARG A 6 -0.55 2.07 -7.94
CA ARG A 6 -1.08 1.95 -9.31
C ARG A 6 -1.52 0.53 -9.62
N LEU A 7 -0.75 -0.47 -9.21
CA LEU A 7 -1.04 -1.89 -9.47
C LEU A 7 -2.23 -2.41 -8.66
N HIS A 8 -2.37 -1.97 -7.41
CA HIS A 8 -3.41 -2.45 -6.50
C HIS A 8 -4.63 -1.52 -6.39
N LYS A 9 -4.70 -0.45 -7.19
CA LYS A 9 -5.79 0.54 -7.12
C LYS A 9 -7.17 -0.09 -7.26
N ALA A 10 -7.31 -1.09 -8.12
CA ALA A 10 -8.57 -1.78 -8.36
C ALA A 10 -9.08 -2.56 -7.13
N GLU A 11 -8.19 -2.91 -6.21
CA GLU A 11 -8.49 -3.67 -5.00
C GLU A 11 -8.81 -2.76 -3.81
N LEU A 12 -8.63 -1.45 -3.96
CA LEU A 12 -8.93 -0.46 -2.91
C LEU A 12 -10.38 0.02 -3.00
N SER A 13 -10.95 0.32 -1.84
CA SER A 13 -12.27 0.92 -1.71
C SER A 13 -12.21 2.40 -2.03
N ASP A 14 -13.25 2.93 -2.67
CA ASP A 14 -13.36 4.36 -2.96
C ASP A 14 -13.69 5.17 -1.70
N GLY A 15 -13.55 6.50 -1.77
CA GLY A 15 -13.93 7.44 -0.70
C GLY A 15 -12.81 7.77 0.29
N TYR A 16 -11.57 7.37 0.02
CA TYR A 16 -10.42 7.65 0.86
C TYR A 16 -9.31 8.38 0.10
N ASP A 17 -8.74 9.40 0.73
CA ASP A 17 -7.46 9.97 0.33
C ASP A 17 -6.33 9.28 1.10
N LEU A 18 -5.34 8.75 0.38
CA LEU A 18 -4.25 7.99 0.98
C LEU A 18 -2.96 8.81 1.03
N VAL A 19 -2.39 8.93 2.24
CA VAL A 19 -1.05 9.51 2.45
C VAL A 19 -0.09 8.41 2.89
N LEU A 20 0.87 8.08 2.04
CA LEU A 20 1.89 7.07 2.32
C LEU A 20 3.21 7.74 2.73
N ILE A 21 3.69 7.48 3.94
CA ILE A 21 4.95 8.00 4.46
C ILE A 21 5.99 6.89 4.54
N GLY A 22 7.01 6.95 3.67
CA GLY A 22 8.11 6.01 3.68
C GLY A 22 9.10 6.30 4.82
N ARG A 23 9.21 5.41 5.81
CA ARG A 23 10.24 5.52 6.86
C ARG A 23 11.58 4.93 6.41
N SER A 24 12.66 5.22 7.14
CA SER A 24 14.05 4.83 6.84
C SER A 24 14.24 3.36 6.44
N ARG A 25 13.42 2.44 6.99
CA ARG A 25 13.41 1.01 6.66
C ARG A 25 13.19 0.71 5.17
N LEU A 26 12.46 1.57 4.45
CA LEU A 26 12.19 1.40 3.02
C LEU A 26 13.38 1.82 2.13
N LYS A 27 14.39 2.52 2.67
CA LYS A 27 15.54 3.02 1.90
C LYS A 27 16.41 1.88 1.33
N ASN A 28 16.55 0.80 2.08
CA ASN A 28 17.39 -0.35 1.73
C ASN A 28 16.57 -1.61 1.39
N GLY A 29 15.24 -1.50 1.37
CA GLY A 29 14.34 -2.62 1.10
C GLY A 29 14.20 -2.88 -0.40
N ARG A 30 13.93 -4.13 -0.78
CA ARG A 30 13.57 -4.44 -2.17
C ARG A 30 12.15 -3.97 -2.45
N TYR A 31 11.80 -3.87 -3.74
CA TYR A 31 10.43 -3.56 -4.15
C TYR A 31 9.41 -4.50 -3.49
N ALA A 32 9.69 -5.80 -3.47
CA ALA A 32 8.81 -6.81 -2.84
C ALA A 32 8.59 -6.57 -1.33
N ASP A 33 9.61 -6.05 -0.61
CA ASP A 33 9.46 -5.72 0.80
C ASP A 33 8.54 -4.51 1.00
N ALA A 34 8.67 -3.51 0.11
CA ALA A 34 7.81 -2.34 0.11
C ALA A 34 6.37 -2.70 -0.26
N GLU A 35 6.17 -3.53 -1.27
CA GLU A 35 4.86 -4.01 -1.71
C GLU A 35 4.13 -4.76 -0.59
N ARG A 36 4.79 -5.76 0.00
CA ARG A 36 4.24 -6.51 1.15
C ARG A 36 3.90 -5.60 2.33
N ALA A 37 4.78 -4.64 2.65
CA ALA A 37 4.52 -3.72 3.76
C ALA A 37 3.30 -2.82 3.50
N ILE A 38 3.11 -2.36 2.26
CA ILE A 38 1.97 -1.51 1.88
C ILE A 38 0.67 -2.30 1.86
N LEU A 39 0.67 -3.52 1.32
CA LEU A 39 -0.50 -4.39 1.29
C LEU A 39 -0.99 -4.72 2.71
N ASN A 40 -0.07 -5.04 3.61
CA ASN A 40 -0.40 -5.25 5.02
C ASN A 40 -1.02 -4.00 5.65
N LEU A 41 -0.52 -2.80 5.33
CA LEU A 41 -1.11 -1.55 5.81
C LEU A 41 -2.52 -1.33 5.27
N PHE A 42 -2.78 -1.66 4.01
CA PHE A 42 -4.12 -1.55 3.42
C PHE A 42 -5.13 -2.51 4.07
N GLU A 43 -4.69 -3.73 4.39
CA GLU A 43 -5.49 -4.69 5.15
C GLU A 43 -5.79 -4.18 6.55
N GLN A 44 -4.78 -3.71 7.29
CA GLN A 44 -4.94 -3.15 8.63
C GLN A 44 -5.82 -1.89 8.65
N ALA A 45 -5.74 -1.06 7.61
CA ALA A 45 -6.58 0.11 7.44
C ALA A 45 -8.02 -0.22 7.02
N GLY A 46 -8.31 -1.48 6.67
CA GLY A 46 -9.65 -1.93 6.28
C GLY A 46 -10.15 -1.34 4.96
N ILE A 47 -9.24 -0.85 4.11
CA ILE A 47 -9.58 -0.16 2.86
C ILE A 47 -9.55 -1.09 1.64
N LEU A 48 -9.09 -2.33 1.80
CA LEU A 48 -9.19 -3.34 0.74
C LEU A 48 -10.67 -3.69 0.51
N ARG A 49 -11.12 -3.70 -0.75
CA ARG A 49 -12.45 -4.18 -1.11
C ARG A 49 -12.58 -5.62 -0.66
N LYS A 50 -13.59 -5.91 0.16
CA LYS A 50 -13.99 -7.29 0.41
C LYS A 50 -14.44 -7.90 -0.92
N LYS A 51 -13.86 -9.06 -1.27
CA LYS A 51 -14.37 -9.89 -2.37
C LYS A 51 -15.81 -10.29 -2.12
#